data_AF-A0A816FJU7-F1
#
_entry.id   AF-A0A816FJU7-F1
#
_cell.length_a   1.000
_cell.length_b   1.000
_cell.length_c   1.000
_cell.angle_alpha   90.00
_cell.angle_beta   90.00
_cell.angle_gamma   90.00
#
_symmetry.space_group_name_H-M   'P 1'
#
loop_
_entity.id
_entity.type
_entity.pdbx_description
1 polymer ?
#
loop_
_entity_poly.entity_id
_entity_poly.type
_entity_poly.pdbx_seq_one_letter_code
_entity_poly.pdbx_strand_id
1 'polypeptide(L)' 'MVKITKKSKRVSCAHRYSIQKKVRGHNKKMKKEARKHPEFKKKRTKDIKIPNSAPFKDELLQQAV' A
#
# COMPACT_ATOMS: atom_id res chain seq x y z
N MET A 1 33.57 -29.36 -9.38
CA MET A 1 32.79 -28.22 -9.92
C MET A 1 31.67 -27.90 -8.93
N VAL A 2 31.77 -26.81 -8.16
CA VAL A 2 30.81 -26.50 -7.09
C VAL A 2 29.54 -25.88 -7.69
N LYS A 3 28.40 -26.57 -7.52
CA LYS A 3 27.10 -26.14 -8.03
C LYS A 3 26.63 -24.91 -7.25
N ILE A 4 26.54 -23.75 -7.92
CA ILE A 4 26.00 -22.54 -7.30
C ILE A 4 24.49 -22.71 -7.12
N THR A 5 24.04 -22.81 -5.87
CA THR A 5 22.63 -23.05 -5.52
C THR A 5 21.79 -21.77 -5.53
N LYS A 6 22.43 -20.60 -5.37
CA LYS A 6 21.75 -19.30 -5.30
C LYS A 6 21.62 -18.66 -6.68
N LYS A 7 20.42 -18.18 -6.98
CA LYS A 7 20.18 -17.36 -8.18
C LYS A 7 20.84 -16.00 -8.05
N SER A 8 21.31 -15.47 -9.17
CA SER A 8 21.85 -14.11 -9.26
C SER A 8 20.75 -13.09 -8.99
N LYS A 9 21.07 -12.06 -8.20
CA LYS A 9 20.21 -10.88 -7.98
C LYS A 9 20.31 -9.85 -9.11
N ARG A 10 21.20 -10.06 -10.09
CA ARG A 10 21.37 -9.14 -11.22
C ARG A 10 20.15 -9.18 -12.11
N VAL A 11 19.66 -8.00 -12.48
CA VAL A 11 18.50 -7.84 -13.36
C VAL A 11 18.98 -7.20 -14.66
N SER A 12 18.60 -7.80 -15.80
CA SER A 12 18.92 -7.23 -17.11
C SER A 12 18.25 -5.87 -17.32
N CYS A 13 18.87 -5.00 -18.13
CA CYS A 13 18.28 -3.71 -18.46
C CYS A 13 16.88 -3.86 -19.09
N ALA A 14 16.70 -4.83 -19.99
CA ALA A 14 15.41 -5.11 -20.62
C ALA A 14 14.29 -5.43 -19.61
N HIS A 15 14.60 -6.20 -18.56
CA HIS A 15 13.64 -6.52 -17.51
C HIS A 15 13.29 -5.28 -16.68
N ARG A 16 14.29 -4.46 -16.31
CA ARG A 16 14.08 -3.19 -15.59
C ARG A 16 13.18 -2.24 -16.38
N TYR A 17 13.47 -2.01 -17.67
CA TYR A 17 12.67 -1.11 -18.50
C TYR A 17 11.25 -1.63 -18.75
N SER A 18 11.09 -2.95 -18.87
CA SER A 18 9.76 -3.58 -18.97
C SER A 18 8.92 -3.35 -17.72
N ILE A 19 9.50 -3.53 -16.53
CA ILE A 19 8.83 -3.22 -15.24
C ILE A 19 8.45 -1.74 -15.18
N GLN A 20 9.39 -0.85 -15.49
CA GLN A 20 9.13 0.60 -15.47
C GLN A 20 7.96 0.98 -16.39
N LYS A 21 7.90 0.42 -17.60
CA LYS A 21 6.80 0.67 -18.54
C LYS A 21 5.46 0.16 -17.99
N LYS A 22 5.43 -1.04 -17.39
CA LYS A 22 4.22 -1.61 -16.75
C LYS A 22 3.74 -0.76 -15.57
N VAL A 23 4.64 -0.37 -14.68
CA VAL A 23 4.34 0.49 -13.52
C VAL A 23 3.82 1.86 -13.98
N ARG A 24 4.47 2.48 -14.97
CA ARG A 24 4.00 3.75 -15.56
C ARG A 24 2.60 3.61 -16.17
N GLY A 25 2.33 2.51 -16.87
CA GLY A 25 1.02 2.20 -17.43
C GLY A 25 -0.06 2.04 -16.36
N HIS A 26 0.23 1.25 -15.33
CA HIS A 26 -0.66 1.03 -14.19
C HIS A 26 -0.97 2.36 -13.48
N ASN A 27 0.05 3.14 -13.12
CA ASN A 27 -0.14 4.42 -12.41
C ASN A 27 -0.95 5.42 -13.24
N LYS A 28 -0.77 5.46 -14.57
CA LYS A 28 -1.59 6.28 -15.47
C LYS A 28 -3.06 5.84 -15.45
N LYS A 29 -3.34 4.53 -15.48
CA LYS A 29 -4.71 3.98 -15.39
C LYS A 29 -5.35 4.31 -14.05
N MET A 30 -4.66 4.03 -12.94
CA MET A 30 -5.12 4.36 -11.58
C MET A 30 -5.41 5.86 -11.42
N LYS A 31 -4.57 6.74 -11.99
CA LYS A 31 -4.81 8.20 -11.96
C LYS A 31 -6.06 8.61 -12.75
N LYS A 32 -6.31 7.98 -13.90
CA LYS A 32 -7.52 8.23 -14.70
C LYS A 32 -8.78 7.76 -13.98
N GLU A 33 -8.76 6.55 -13.43
CA GLU A 33 -9.89 5.98 -12.66
C GLU A 33 -10.19 6.82 -11.42
N ALA A 34 -9.15 7.24 -10.69
CA ALA A 34 -9.29 8.12 -9.53
C ALA A 34 -9.88 9.51 -9.85
N ARG A 35 -9.66 10.02 -11.07
CA ARG A 35 -10.26 11.28 -11.52
C ARG A 35 -11.73 11.09 -11.90
N LYS A 36 -12.08 9.96 -12.51
CA LYS A 36 -13.46 9.63 -12.92
C LYS A 36 -14.36 9.35 -11.72
N HIS A 37 -13.83 8.75 -10.66
CA HIS A 37 -14.57 8.39 -9.46
C HIS A 37 -13.97 9.04 -8.21
N PRO A 38 -14.14 10.36 -8.04
CA PRO A 38 -13.60 11.09 -6.89
C PRO A 38 -14.24 10.65 -5.55
N GLU A 39 -15.42 10.04 -5.60
CA GLU A 39 -16.16 9.56 -4.42
C GLU A 39 -15.43 8.43 -3.68
N PHE A 40 -14.78 7.51 -4.39
CA PHE A 40 -14.02 6.41 -3.76
C PHE A 40 -12.79 6.90 -2.98
N LYS A 41 -12.28 8.10 -3.29
CA LYS A 41 -11.20 8.76 -2.55
C LYS A 41 -11.69 9.55 -1.34
N LYS A 42 -12.97 9.93 -1.31
CA LYS A 42 -13.62 10.55 -0.14
C LYS A 42 -14.05 9.48 0.87
N LYS A 43 -13.28 8.42 1.07
CA LYS A 43 -13.46 7.59 2.27
C LYS A 43 -13.19 8.51 3.46
N ARG A 44 -14.26 8.87 4.16
CA ARG A 44 -14.17 9.55 5.46
C ARG A 44 -13.12 8.81 6.26
N THR A 45 -12.08 9.52 6.69
CA THR A 45 -11.14 9.00 7.68
C THR A 45 -11.99 8.58 8.86
N LYS A 46 -12.20 7.28 9.00
CA LYS A 46 -12.80 6.75 10.22
C LYS A 46 -11.75 7.04 11.28
N ASP A 47 -12.07 7.88 12.25
CA ASP A 47 -11.21 8.09 13.40
C ASP A 47 -10.86 6.71 13.96
N ILE A 48 -9.57 6.47 14.18
CA ILE A 48 -9.09 5.21 14.72
C ILE A 48 -9.52 5.19 16.19
N LYS A 49 -10.70 4.63 16.46
CA LYS A 49 -11.25 4.52 17.81
C LYS A 49 -10.56 3.40 18.57
N ILE A 50 -10.43 3.58 19.89
CA ILE A 50 -9.95 2.53 20.79
C ILE A 50 -10.88 1.31 20.66
N PRO A 51 -10.35 0.11 20.32
CA PRO A 51 -11.17 -1.07 20.13
C PRO A 51 -11.80 -1.52 21.45
N ASN A 52 -13.02 -2.07 21.38
CA ASN A 52 -13.76 -2.57 22.55
C ASN A 52 -13.05 -3.73 23.29
N SER A 53 -12.08 -4.37 22.65
CA SER A 53 -11.27 -5.44 23.23
C SER A 53 -10.05 -4.93 24.01
N ALA A 54 -9.79 -3.62 24.03
CA ALA A 54 -8.67 -3.05 24.76
C ALA A 54 -8.95 -3.07 26.28
N PRO A 55 -8.01 -3.57 27.11
CA PRO A 55 -8.10 -3.39 28.56
C PRO A 55 -8.05 -1.88 28.89
N PHE A 56 -8.86 -1.45 29.87
CA PHE A 56 -8.99 -0.06 30.32
C PHE A 56 -9.52 0.94 29.27
N LYS A 57 -10.28 0.48 28.26
CA LYS A 57 -10.93 1.36 27.28
C LYS A 57 -11.73 2.50 27.93
N ASP A 58 -12.47 2.21 28.99
CA ASP A 58 -13.35 3.17 29.63
C ASP A 58 -12.56 4.24 30.40
N GLU A 59 -11.46 3.85 31.07
CA GLU A 59 -10.55 4.78 31.76
C GLU A 59 -9.83 5.70 30.75
N LEU A 60 -9.35 5.13 29.64
CA LEU A 60 -8.70 5.91 28.57
C LEU A 60 -9.67 6.90 27.90
N LEU A 61 -10.94 6.53 27.75
CA LEU A 61 -11.97 7.44 27.25
C LEU A 61 -12.30 8.55 28.23
N GLN A 62 -12.34 8.26 29.54
CA GLN A 62 -12.56 9.27 30.58
C GLN A 62 -11.40 10.27 30.67
N GLN A 63 -10.15 9.82 30.49
CA GLN A 63 -8.97 10.70 30.53
C GLN A 63 -8.81 11.58 29.27
N ALA A 64 -9.40 11.16 28.15
CA ALA A 64 -9.29 11.87 26.87
C ALA A 64 -10.34 13.00 26.69
N VAL A 65 -11.31 13.12 27.61
CA VAL A 65 -12.30 14.21 27.69
C VAL A 65 -11.73 15.35 28.53
#